data_AF-A0A0K9PHE2-F1
#
_entry.id   AF-A0A0K9PHE2-F1
#
_cell.length_a   1.000
_cell.length_b   1.000
_cell.length_c   1.000
_cell.angle_alpha   90.00
_cell.angle_beta   90.00
_cell.angle_gamma   90.00
#
_symmetry.space_group_name_H-M   'P 1'
#
loop_
_entity.id
_entity.type
_entity.pdbx_description
1 polymer ?
#
loop_
_entity_poly.entity_id
_entity_poly.type
_entity_poly.pdbx_seq_one_letter_code
_entity_poly.pdbx_strand_id
1 'polypeptide(L)'
;MNQQKMRAGVKSVMYHGDTCLGEVEVFPVKNSNNSHIVNRPIFRFPNNEIRISCLSPATDRCLPHSVLQAFAPFSVRCKIQATSSDKTSPLHTLYLTCFTERRTAVVVLGHEELHMVALPSRAESFPCFWCFFVPIRLFGPCLGMLNLRCLAIVFDLDETLIVANTMKSFEDRIEGLSIRIDAEDDPLRVSGMSAELKRYLEDKVLLKQYIETNTVNDVNGRLITVQNEEVRPLTTSHIPIVRPVIRLQEKNIILTRINPEIRDTSVLVRLRPAWEDLRSYLIAKGRRRFEVYVCTMAEKDYALEMWRLLDPEAHLISPTHLLDRIVCVKSGSKKSLENVFQMGTCHPKLSMVLDDRLNVWDINDQQRVHVVPPFQPYYSPQAETTNAVPVLCVARNVACNVRGSFFKEFDDNLLRKCFNLHYEDELSDLPFPPDTSDYILSEDTYVVNENGNKDITIPDGVNGVETEKKLIPFKPKVQEKNSEEVEILQMDRSSLA
;
A
#
# COMPACT_ATOMS: atom_id res chain seq x y z
N MET A 1 40.39 -24.17 16.26
CA MET A 1 40.03 -25.07 15.14
C MET A 1 39.02 -26.08 15.66
N ASN A 2 37.75 -25.69 15.79
CA ASN A 2 36.67 -26.61 16.15
C ASN A 2 35.99 -27.03 14.85
N GLN A 3 36.37 -28.20 14.32
CA GLN A 3 35.59 -28.87 13.28
C GLN A 3 34.27 -29.32 13.90
N GLN A 4 33.24 -28.49 13.76
CA GLN A 4 31.87 -28.91 13.97
C GLN A 4 31.57 -29.91 12.84
N LYS A 5 31.56 -31.21 13.16
CA LYS A 5 31.14 -32.27 12.23
C LYS A 5 29.79 -31.88 11.64
N MET A 6 29.78 -31.49 10.36
CA MET A 6 28.57 -31.34 9.57
C MET A 6 27.74 -32.62 9.72
N ARG A 7 26.49 -32.50 10.17
CA ARG A 7 25.55 -33.64 10.18
C ARG A 7 25.47 -34.20 8.76
N ALA A 8 25.45 -35.53 8.61
CA ALA A 8 25.28 -36.16 7.30
C ALA A 8 24.00 -35.66 6.64
N GLY A 9 24.11 -35.14 5.42
CA GLY A 9 22.97 -34.69 4.63
C GLY A 9 22.09 -35.86 4.20
N VAL A 10 20.84 -35.57 3.86
CA VAL A 10 19.94 -36.57 3.27
C VAL A 10 20.27 -36.67 1.79
N LYS A 11 20.65 -37.86 1.33
CA LYS A 11 20.91 -38.10 -0.10
C LYS A 11 19.62 -37.95 -0.90
N SER A 12 19.70 -37.28 -2.04
CA SER A 12 18.60 -37.07 -2.97
C SER A 12 19.11 -37.04 -4.42
N VAL A 13 18.22 -37.26 -5.37
CA VAL A 13 18.54 -37.17 -6.81
C VAL A 13 17.80 -35.99 -7.43
N MET A 14 18.51 -35.19 -8.22
CA MET A 14 17.95 -34.00 -8.87
C MET A 14 17.59 -34.28 -10.32
N TYR A 15 16.41 -33.80 -10.73
CA TYR A 15 15.87 -33.93 -12.08
C TYR A 15 15.40 -32.58 -12.61
N HIS A 16 15.48 -32.41 -13.93
CA HIS A 16 14.77 -31.37 -14.67
C HIS A 16 13.87 -32.04 -15.71
N GLY A 17 12.55 -31.98 -15.49
CA GLY A 17 11.61 -32.89 -16.16
C GLY A 17 11.97 -34.35 -15.86
N ASP A 18 12.17 -35.15 -16.90
CA ASP A 18 12.59 -36.56 -16.79
C ASP A 18 14.11 -36.76 -16.84
N THR A 19 14.88 -35.69 -17.03
CA THR A 19 16.34 -35.76 -17.14
C THR A 19 16.99 -35.75 -15.77
N CYS A 20 17.71 -36.83 -15.42
CA CYS A 20 18.53 -36.88 -14.21
C CYS A 20 19.75 -35.96 -14.34
N LEU A 21 19.94 -35.06 -13.38
CA LEU A 21 21.06 -34.12 -13.35
C LEU A 21 22.22 -34.62 -12.49
N GLY A 22 21.93 -35.38 -11.43
CA GLY A 22 22.95 -35.94 -10.52
C GLY A 22 22.46 -36.12 -9.09
N GLU A 23 23.34 -36.67 -8.26
CA GLU A 23 23.11 -36.86 -6.81
C GLU A 23 23.50 -35.61 -6.02
N VAL A 24 22.73 -35.33 -4.97
CA VAL A 24 22.95 -34.22 -4.04
C VAL A 24 22.71 -34.63 -2.60
N GLU A 25 23.29 -33.86 -1.68
CA GLU A 25 22.99 -33.94 -0.25
C GLU A 25 22.18 -32.71 0.18
N VAL A 26 21.08 -32.98 0.90
CA VAL A 26 20.17 -31.95 1.42
C VAL A 26 20.40 -31.80 2.92
N PHE A 27 20.65 -30.57 3.35
CA PHE A 27 20.86 -30.17 4.74
C PHE A 27 19.69 -29.29 5.21
N PRO A 28 18.73 -29.84 5.96
CA PRO A 28 17.63 -29.06 6.51
C PRO A 28 18.12 -27.98 7.47
N VAL A 29 17.64 -26.75 7.29
CA VAL A 29 17.95 -25.63 8.17
C VAL A 29 16.89 -25.54 9.27
N LYS A 30 17.33 -25.48 10.53
CA LYS A 30 16.42 -25.23 11.67
C LYS A 30 16.12 -23.74 11.70
N ASN A 31 14.86 -23.36 11.53
CA ASN A 31 14.45 -21.96 11.65
C ASN A 31 14.21 -21.62 13.13
N SER A 32 15.09 -20.84 13.76
CA SER A 32 15.00 -20.49 15.20
C SER A 32 13.89 -19.49 15.51
N ASN A 33 13.41 -18.73 14.52
CA ASN A 33 12.58 -17.54 14.76
C ASN A 33 11.06 -17.81 14.77
N ASN A 34 10.62 -19.06 14.54
CA ASN A 34 9.26 -19.51 14.81
C ASN A 34 9.23 -20.39 16.07
N SER A 35 9.62 -19.80 17.19
CA SER A 35 9.69 -20.44 18.52
C SER A 35 8.35 -20.99 19.03
N HIS A 36 7.23 -20.70 18.37
CA HIS A 36 5.90 -21.20 18.75
C HIS A 36 5.53 -22.58 18.19
N ILE A 37 6.36 -23.20 17.34
CA ILE A 37 6.07 -24.55 16.81
C ILE A 37 7.23 -25.49 17.14
N VAL A 38 7.21 -26.02 18.37
CA VAL A 38 8.24 -26.91 18.93
C VAL A 38 8.37 -28.26 18.20
N ASN A 39 7.49 -28.59 17.25
CA ASN A 39 7.45 -29.88 16.56
C ASN A 39 7.24 -29.77 15.03
N ARG A 40 8.00 -28.94 14.30
CA ARG A 40 7.96 -29.00 12.83
C ARG A 40 8.77 -30.22 12.34
N PRO A 41 8.18 -31.14 11.55
CA PRO A 41 8.92 -32.27 11.00
C PRO A 41 10.09 -31.78 10.15
N ILE A 42 11.19 -32.54 10.15
CA ILE A 42 12.36 -32.26 9.32
C ILE A 42 11.91 -32.24 7.87
N PHE A 43 12.15 -31.12 7.18
CA PHE A 43 11.82 -30.98 5.76
C PHE A 43 12.52 -32.07 4.93
N ARG A 44 11.76 -32.75 4.07
CA ARG A 44 12.26 -33.73 3.11
C ARG A 44 11.51 -33.59 1.80
N PHE A 45 12.23 -33.76 0.70
CA PHE A 45 11.61 -33.84 -0.61
C PHE A 45 10.85 -35.18 -0.76
N PRO A 46 9.71 -35.19 -1.48
CA PRO A 46 9.01 -36.43 -1.80
C PRO A 46 9.93 -37.43 -2.48
N ASN A 47 9.93 -38.68 -2.02
CA ASN A 47 10.77 -39.78 -2.54
C ASN A 47 12.28 -39.52 -2.54
N ASN A 48 12.76 -38.49 -1.80
CA ASN A 48 14.13 -37.98 -1.91
C ASN A 48 14.51 -37.55 -3.35
N GLU A 49 13.54 -37.05 -4.11
CA GLU A 49 13.74 -36.53 -5.46
C GLU A 49 13.48 -35.02 -5.49
N ILE A 50 14.37 -34.27 -6.13
CA ILE A 50 14.21 -32.84 -6.37
C ILE A 50 13.86 -32.67 -7.84
N ARG A 51 12.61 -32.32 -8.15
CA ARG A 51 12.12 -32.20 -9.53
C ARG A 51 11.91 -30.73 -9.88
N ILE A 52 12.84 -30.20 -10.66
CA ILE A 52 12.79 -28.82 -11.15
C ILE A 52 11.69 -28.72 -12.21
N SER A 53 10.76 -27.82 -11.97
CA SER A 53 9.63 -27.52 -12.86
C SER A 53 10.01 -26.51 -13.94
N CYS A 54 10.77 -25.48 -13.56
CA CYS A 54 11.21 -24.43 -14.48
C CYS A 54 12.39 -23.64 -13.91
N LEU A 55 12.95 -22.73 -14.73
CA LEU A 55 13.84 -21.67 -14.26
C LEU A 55 13.05 -20.38 -14.08
N SER A 56 13.37 -19.61 -13.05
CA SER A 56 12.77 -18.28 -12.86
C SER A 56 13.17 -17.32 -13.97
N PRO A 57 12.42 -16.20 -14.14
CA PRO A 57 12.93 -15.06 -14.91
C PRO A 57 14.30 -14.62 -14.39
N ALA A 58 15.14 -14.14 -15.31
CA ALA A 58 16.45 -13.60 -14.98
C ALA A 58 16.32 -12.24 -14.28
N THR A 59 17.29 -11.90 -13.44
CA THR A 59 17.31 -10.64 -12.70
C THR A 59 18.37 -9.69 -13.25
N ASP A 60 17.97 -8.57 -13.84
CA ASP A 60 18.92 -7.62 -14.46
C ASP A 60 19.79 -6.90 -13.42
N ARG A 61 19.17 -6.51 -12.29
CA ARG A 61 19.80 -5.68 -11.27
C ARG A 61 20.03 -6.40 -9.96
N CYS A 62 19.00 -7.06 -9.45
CA CYS A 62 19.04 -7.69 -8.13
C CYS A 62 19.75 -9.05 -8.19
N LEU A 63 20.22 -9.57 -7.07
CA LEU A 63 20.57 -11.00 -6.95
C LEU A 63 19.32 -11.78 -6.55
N PRO A 64 19.14 -13.04 -6.99
CA PRO A 64 17.92 -13.80 -6.68
C PRO A 64 17.63 -13.93 -5.18
N HIS A 65 18.65 -14.13 -4.34
CA HIS A 65 18.45 -14.16 -2.89
C HIS A 65 18.15 -12.78 -2.29
N SER A 66 18.62 -11.67 -2.86
CA SER A 66 18.22 -10.33 -2.39
C SER A 66 16.73 -10.09 -2.65
N VAL A 67 16.22 -10.57 -3.78
CA VAL A 67 14.80 -10.52 -4.12
C VAL A 67 13.98 -11.34 -3.13
N LEU A 68 14.37 -12.60 -2.91
CA LEU A 68 13.70 -13.49 -1.97
C LEU A 68 13.77 -12.96 -0.52
N GLN A 69 14.91 -12.41 -0.09
CA GLN A 69 15.07 -11.87 1.25
C GLN A 69 14.17 -10.64 1.48
N ALA A 70 13.93 -9.81 0.46
CA ALA A 70 13.10 -8.62 0.57
C ALA A 70 11.63 -8.91 0.97
N PHE A 71 11.06 -10.02 0.49
CA PHE A 71 9.65 -10.35 0.76
C PHE A 71 9.45 -11.64 1.56
N ALA A 72 10.39 -12.58 1.52
CA ALA A 72 10.34 -13.84 2.25
C ALA A 72 11.62 -14.03 3.10
N PRO A 73 11.90 -13.12 4.04
CA PRO A 73 13.10 -13.21 4.86
C PRO A 73 13.13 -14.49 5.68
N PHE A 74 14.30 -15.09 5.82
CA PHE A 74 14.51 -16.29 6.63
C PHE A 74 13.62 -17.48 6.21
N SER A 75 13.21 -17.51 4.94
CA SER A 75 12.40 -18.59 4.34
C SER A 75 13.23 -19.78 3.85
N VAL A 76 14.56 -19.74 4.04
CA VAL A 76 15.46 -20.85 3.72
C VAL A 76 15.05 -22.09 4.53
N ARG A 77 14.78 -23.20 3.85
CA ARG A 77 14.40 -24.48 4.50
C ARG A 77 15.50 -25.51 4.46
N CYS A 78 16.33 -25.48 3.43
CA CYS A 78 17.47 -26.37 3.31
C CYS A 78 18.59 -25.74 2.47
N LYS A 79 19.78 -26.28 2.65
CA LYS A 79 20.95 -26.09 1.80
C LYS A 79 21.18 -27.38 1.02
N ILE A 80 21.65 -27.27 -0.22
CA ILE A 80 21.90 -28.41 -1.10
C ILE A 80 23.31 -28.30 -1.64
N GLN A 81 24.06 -29.40 -1.63
CA GLN A 81 25.36 -29.51 -2.29
C GLN A 81 25.40 -30.74 -3.20
N ALA A 82 26.10 -30.64 -4.33
CA ALA A 82 26.40 -31.80 -5.16
C ALA A 82 27.34 -32.78 -4.45
N THR A 83 27.22 -34.07 -4.75
CA THR A 83 28.16 -35.10 -4.27
C THR A 83 29.42 -35.23 -5.13
N SER A 84 29.43 -34.61 -6.33
CA SER A 84 30.52 -34.67 -7.30
C SER A 84 30.93 -33.27 -7.77
N SER A 85 32.24 -33.06 -7.96
CA SER A 85 32.85 -31.81 -8.48
C SER A 85 33.02 -31.82 -9.99
N ASP A 86 32.44 -32.82 -10.66
CA ASP A 86 32.53 -32.91 -12.11
C ASP A 86 31.88 -31.69 -12.78
N LYS A 87 32.74 -30.84 -13.36
CA LYS A 87 32.37 -29.60 -14.04
C LYS A 87 31.64 -29.84 -15.36
N THR A 88 31.67 -31.07 -15.87
CA THR A 88 30.96 -31.47 -17.09
C THR A 88 29.56 -32.04 -16.81
N SER A 89 29.20 -32.22 -15.53
CA SER A 89 27.91 -32.76 -15.14
C SER A 89 26.75 -31.81 -15.48
N PRO A 90 25.55 -32.33 -15.83
CA PRO A 90 24.37 -31.50 -16.04
C PRO A 90 23.98 -30.66 -14.80
N LEU A 91 24.26 -31.17 -13.59
CA LEU A 91 24.08 -30.42 -12.35
C LEU A 91 25.00 -29.20 -12.26
N HIS A 92 26.26 -29.33 -12.68
CA HIS A 92 27.17 -28.19 -12.75
C HIS A 92 26.71 -27.17 -13.79
N THR A 93 26.19 -27.62 -14.94
CA THR A 93 25.58 -26.74 -15.94
C THR A 93 24.40 -25.96 -15.37
N LEU A 94 23.47 -26.62 -14.66
CA LEU A 94 22.35 -25.95 -14.00
C LEU A 94 22.82 -24.89 -13.00
N TYR A 95 23.81 -25.23 -12.16
CA TYR A 95 24.39 -24.31 -11.20
C TYR A 95 24.96 -23.07 -11.89
N LEU A 96 25.78 -23.26 -12.93
CA LEU A 96 26.35 -22.16 -13.69
C LEU A 96 25.26 -21.30 -14.33
N THR A 97 24.25 -21.89 -14.97
CA THR A 97 23.12 -21.15 -15.53
C THR A 97 22.41 -20.31 -14.47
N CYS A 98 22.09 -20.88 -13.30
CA CYS A 98 21.44 -20.14 -12.23
C CYS A 98 22.34 -19.01 -11.71
N PHE A 99 23.64 -19.26 -11.56
CA PHE A 99 24.59 -18.30 -11.02
C PHE A 99 24.87 -17.14 -11.99
N THR A 100 25.18 -17.44 -13.26
CA THR A 100 25.60 -16.44 -14.25
C THR A 100 24.43 -15.66 -14.82
N GLU A 101 23.30 -16.33 -15.09
CA GLU A 101 22.09 -15.67 -15.59
C GLU A 101 21.22 -15.10 -14.46
N ARG A 102 21.65 -15.27 -13.20
CA ARG A 102 20.92 -14.82 -12.01
C ARG A 102 19.48 -15.31 -12.02
N ARG A 103 19.33 -16.62 -12.19
CA ARG A 103 18.05 -17.33 -12.11
C ARG A 103 18.04 -18.24 -10.91
N THR A 104 16.87 -18.79 -10.62
CA THR A 104 16.69 -19.87 -9.67
C THR A 104 16.12 -21.07 -10.38
N ALA A 105 16.51 -22.27 -9.95
CA ALA A 105 15.78 -23.48 -10.31
C ALA A 105 14.56 -23.59 -9.38
N VAL A 106 13.38 -23.78 -9.96
CA VAL A 106 12.11 -23.72 -9.23
C VAL A 106 11.52 -25.13 -9.11
N VAL A 107 11.18 -25.52 -7.89
CA VAL A 107 10.43 -26.75 -7.59
C VAL A 107 9.07 -26.35 -7.04
N VAL A 108 8.00 -26.89 -7.59
CA VAL A 108 6.64 -26.61 -7.12
C VAL A 108 6.21 -27.71 -6.14
N LEU A 109 5.84 -27.33 -4.92
CA LEU A 109 5.39 -28.24 -3.86
C LEU A 109 4.04 -27.76 -3.32
N GLY A 110 2.95 -28.29 -3.86
CA GLY A 110 1.60 -27.87 -3.50
C GLY A 110 1.32 -26.41 -3.90
N HIS A 111 1.09 -25.54 -2.92
CA HIS A 111 0.83 -24.11 -3.12
C HIS A 111 2.07 -23.22 -2.89
N GLU A 112 3.24 -23.81 -2.76
CA GLU A 112 4.51 -23.11 -2.56
C GLU A 112 5.48 -23.41 -3.71
N GLU A 113 6.36 -22.44 -3.98
CA GLU A 113 7.53 -22.58 -4.83
C GLU A 113 8.77 -22.64 -3.94
N LEU A 114 9.64 -23.62 -4.19
CA LEU A 114 11.00 -23.64 -3.69
C LEU A 114 11.92 -23.10 -4.78
N HIS A 115 12.62 -22.02 -4.45
CA HIS A 115 13.62 -21.40 -5.31
C HIS A 115 15.01 -21.80 -4.85
N MET A 116 15.74 -22.50 -5.72
CA MET A 116 17.13 -22.87 -5.53
C MET A 116 18.03 -21.75 -6.04
N VAL A 117 18.67 -21.04 -5.11
CA VAL A 117 19.62 -19.97 -5.43
C VAL A 117 21.03 -20.53 -5.41
N ALA A 118 21.71 -20.47 -6.55
CA ALA A 118 23.12 -20.84 -6.65
C ALA A 118 24.00 -19.85 -5.88
N LEU A 119 24.88 -20.35 -5.01
CA LEU A 119 25.79 -19.55 -4.20
C LEU A 119 27.22 -20.07 -4.31
N PRO A 120 28.23 -19.18 -4.29
CA PRO A 120 29.62 -19.59 -4.25
C PRO A 120 29.93 -20.23 -2.88
N SER A 121 30.81 -21.21 -2.88
CA SER A 121 31.37 -21.81 -1.67
C SER A 121 32.79 -21.30 -1.45
N ARG A 122 33.16 -21.06 -0.19
CA ARG A 122 34.55 -20.70 0.18
C ARG A 122 35.46 -21.92 0.23
N ALA A 123 34.91 -23.07 0.59
CA ALA A 123 35.67 -24.29 0.84
C ALA A 123 35.67 -25.24 -0.36
N GLU A 124 34.59 -25.26 -1.13
CA GLU A 124 34.31 -26.30 -2.10
C GLU A 124 34.15 -25.77 -3.52
N SER A 125 34.41 -26.65 -4.49
CA SER A 125 34.15 -26.37 -5.92
C SER A 125 32.85 -27.01 -6.43
N PHE A 126 32.09 -27.63 -5.54
CA PHE A 126 30.83 -28.30 -5.86
C PHE A 126 29.70 -27.27 -6.10
N PRO A 127 28.73 -27.58 -6.98
CA PRO A 127 27.45 -26.89 -7.05
C PRO A 127 26.74 -26.80 -5.69
N CYS A 128 26.43 -25.57 -5.26
CA CYS A 128 25.85 -25.28 -3.95
C CYS A 128 24.62 -24.37 -4.10
N PHE A 129 23.54 -24.71 -3.40
CA PHE A 129 22.27 -23.98 -3.44
C PHE A 129 21.70 -23.71 -2.06
N TRP A 130 21.12 -22.53 -1.87
CA TRP A 130 20.17 -22.27 -0.79
C TRP A 130 18.74 -22.36 -1.33
N CYS A 131 17.84 -22.97 -0.57
CA CYS A 131 16.47 -23.23 -1.00
C CYS A 131 15.47 -22.41 -0.18
N PHE A 132 14.89 -21.40 -0.82
CA PHE A 132 13.89 -20.49 -0.25
C PHE A 132 12.48 -20.96 -0.58
N PHE A 133 11.59 -20.98 0.40
CA PHE A 133 10.18 -21.28 0.18
C PHE A 133 9.35 -20.00 0.12
N VAL A 134 8.57 -19.85 -0.94
CA VAL A 134 7.69 -18.71 -1.13
C VAL A 134 6.31 -19.16 -1.62
N PRO A 135 5.25 -18.37 -1.37
CA PRO A 135 3.97 -18.60 -2.01
C PRO A 135 4.11 -18.64 -3.54
N ILE A 136 3.38 -19.56 -4.18
CA ILE A 136 3.41 -19.72 -5.63
C ILE A 136 3.16 -18.40 -6.37
N ARG A 137 3.87 -18.18 -7.50
CA ARG A 137 3.77 -16.99 -8.36
C ARG A 137 4.26 -15.66 -7.77
N LEU A 138 4.74 -15.61 -6.53
CA LEU A 138 5.12 -14.34 -5.90
C LEU A 138 6.49 -13.80 -6.37
N PHE A 139 7.43 -14.68 -6.74
CA PHE A 139 8.79 -14.26 -7.10
C PHE A 139 8.83 -13.32 -8.30
N GLY A 140 8.10 -13.64 -9.38
CA GLY A 140 8.12 -12.87 -10.63
C GLY A 140 7.63 -11.43 -10.48
N PRO A 141 6.43 -11.19 -9.91
CA PRO A 141 5.91 -9.85 -9.66
C PRO A 141 6.82 -9.02 -8.73
N CYS A 142 7.29 -9.59 -7.61
CA CYS A 142 8.21 -8.92 -6.70
C CYS A 142 9.55 -8.58 -7.37
N LEU A 143 10.09 -9.49 -8.20
CA LEU A 143 11.29 -9.22 -9.01
C LEU A 143 11.08 -8.02 -9.94
N GLY A 144 9.95 -7.99 -10.67
CA GLY A 144 9.60 -6.89 -11.57
C GLY A 144 9.56 -5.55 -10.82
N MET A 145 8.92 -5.53 -9.65
CA MET A 145 8.84 -4.35 -8.79
C MET A 145 10.23 -3.86 -8.34
N LEU A 146 11.08 -4.75 -7.83
CA LEU A 146 12.42 -4.38 -7.36
C LEU A 146 13.33 -3.90 -8.51
N ASN A 147 13.31 -4.56 -9.67
CA ASN A 147 14.07 -4.15 -10.84
C ASN A 147 13.65 -2.75 -11.33
N LEU A 148 12.34 -2.49 -11.38
CA LEU A 148 11.78 -1.21 -11.84
C LEU A 148 11.86 -0.10 -10.78
N ARG A 149 12.28 -0.42 -9.56
CA ARG A 149 12.18 0.46 -8.38
C ARG A 149 10.76 0.94 -8.14
N CYS A 150 9.82 0.03 -8.31
CA CYS A 150 8.39 0.23 -8.19
C CYS A 150 7.90 -0.43 -6.89
N LEU A 151 7.02 0.25 -6.16
CA LEU A 151 6.29 -0.32 -5.03
C LEU A 151 4.80 -0.45 -5.39
N ALA A 152 3.97 -1.02 -4.53
CA ALA A 152 2.52 -1.02 -4.71
C ALA A 152 1.89 0.09 -3.86
N ILE A 153 0.84 0.73 -4.38
CA ILE A 153 -0.02 1.62 -3.61
C ILE A 153 -1.47 1.17 -3.76
N VAL A 154 -2.15 1.04 -2.64
CA VAL A 154 -3.57 0.69 -2.59
C VAL A 154 -4.37 1.89 -2.13
N PHE A 155 -5.34 2.30 -2.95
CA PHE A 155 -6.24 3.41 -2.62
C PHE A 155 -7.58 2.90 -2.12
N ASP A 156 -8.09 3.52 -1.06
CA ASP A 156 -9.53 3.66 -0.90
C ASP A 156 -10.08 4.78 -1.81
N LEU A 157 -11.41 4.79 -2.03
CA LEU A 157 -12.08 5.75 -2.91
C LEU A 157 -12.84 6.83 -2.13
N ASP A 158 -13.96 6.44 -1.51
CA ASP A 158 -14.90 7.37 -0.89
C ASP A 158 -14.34 7.94 0.40
N GLU A 159 -14.45 9.25 0.58
CA GLU A 159 -13.86 10.00 1.70
C GLU A 159 -12.31 9.95 1.74
N THR A 160 -11.67 9.20 0.83
CA THR A 160 -10.20 9.22 0.64
C THR A 160 -9.80 10.08 -0.56
N LEU A 161 -10.26 9.74 -1.76
CA LEU A 161 -9.94 10.41 -3.03
C LEU A 161 -11.11 11.20 -3.60
N ILE A 162 -12.35 10.81 -3.27
CA ILE A 162 -13.56 11.40 -3.81
C ILE A 162 -14.68 11.46 -2.78
N VAL A 163 -15.72 12.23 -3.08
CA VAL A 163 -17.04 12.08 -2.46
C VAL A 163 -18.07 12.09 -3.57
N ALA A 164 -18.89 11.05 -3.68
CA ALA A 164 -20.01 11.01 -4.61
C ALA A 164 -21.36 11.11 -3.89
N ASN A 165 -22.34 11.71 -4.56
CA ASN A 165 -23.72 11.76 -4.10
C ASN A 165 -24.69 11.45 -5.25
N THR A 166 -25.68 10.62 -4.96
CA THR A 166 -26.88 10.42 -5.77
C THR A 166 -27.94 11.47 -5.39
N MET A 167 -29.03 11.56 -6.15
CA MET A 167 -30.17 12.40 -5.76
C MET A 167 -30.69 12.01 -4.37
N LYS A 168 -30.81 10.70 -4.11
CA LYS A 168 -31.28 10.18 -2.83
C LYS A 168 -30.32 10.51 -1.69
N SER A 169 -29.01 10.34 -1.88
CA SER A 169 -28.05 10.66 -0.80
C SER A 169 -28.00 12.16 -0.49
N PHE A 170 -28.22 13.03 -1.48
CA PHE A 170 -28.40 14.46 -1.23
C PHE A 170 -29.65 14.73 -0.40
N GLU A 171 -30.79 14.12 -0.75
CA GLU A 171 -32.05 14.27 -0.01
C GLU A 171 -31.91 13.86 1.45
N ASP A 172 -31.34 12.67 1.70
CA ASP A 172 -31.17 12.14 3.05
C ASP A 172 -30.24 13.03 3.89
N ARG A 173 -29.14 13.54 3.30
CA ARG A 173 -28.20 14.44 3.99
C ARG A 173 -28.81 15.81 4.28
N ILE A 174 -29.56 16.36 3.33
CA ILE A 174 -30.26 17.65 3.49
C ILE A 174 -31.31 17.55 4.60
N GLU A 175 -32.16 16.52 4.56
CA GLU A 175 -33.19 16.29 5.58
C GLU A 175 -32.57 16.12 6.97
N GLY A 176 -31.57 15.23 7.10
CA GLY A 176 -30.90 14.99 8.37
C GLY A 176 -30.19 16.23 8.92
N LEU A 177 -29.60 17.05 8.06
CA LEU A 177 -28.94 18.29 8.47
C LEU A 177 -29.94 19.38 8.85
N SER A 178 -31.06 19.51 8.13
CA SER A 178 -32.15 20.43 8.50
C SER A 178 -32.71 20.13 9.88
N ILE A 179 -32.98 18.86 10.20
CA ILE A 179 -33.45 18.44 11.53
C ILE A 179 -32.42 18.82 12.62
N ARG A 180 -31.13 18.63 12.35
CA ARG A 180 -30.05 18.98 13.30
C ARG A 180 -29.91 20.50 13.49
N ILE A 181 -30.15 21.29 12.45
CA ILE A 181 -30.16 22.75 12.54
C ILE A 181 -31.32 23.22 13.42
N ASP A 182 -32.52 22.65 13.23
CA ASP A 182 -33.71 23.03 14.01
C ASP A 182 -33.59 22.68 15.50
N ALA A 183 -32.74 21.71 15.83
CA ALA A 183 -32.48 21.25 17.21
C ALA A 183 -31.22 21.88 17.86
N GLU A 184 -30.52 22.79 17.17
CA GLU A 184 -29.28 23.40 17.67
C GLU A 184 -29.51 24.84 18.13
N ASP A 185 -29.12 25.13 19.37
CA ASP A 185 -29.30 26.45 19.98
C ASP A 185 -28.08 27.38 19.79
N ASP A 186 -26.88 26.84 19.55
CA ASP A 186 -25.66 27.65 19.36
C ASP A 186 -25.66 28.34 17.99
N PRO A 187 -25.72 29.70 17.92
CA PRO A 187 -25.78 30.42 16.66
C PRO A 187 -24.58 30.19 15.74
N LEU A 188 -23.39 29.93 16.30
CA LEU A 188 -22.19 29.65 15.50
C LEU A 188 -22.28 28.29 14.84
N ARG A 189 -22.78 27.28 15.56
CA ARG A 189 -22.98 25.92 15.03
C ARG A 189 -24.10 25.89 14.00
N VAL A 190 -25.20 26.59 14.24
CA VAL A 190 -26.30 26.79 13.28
C VAL A 190 -25.79 27.44 11.99
N SER A 191 -24.97 28.48 12.09
CA SER A 191 -24.37 29.14 10.92
C SER A 191 -23.49 28.19 10.10
N GLY A 192 -22.64 27.42 10.79
CA GLY A 192 -21.78 26.40 10.17
C GLY A 192 -22.59 25.34 9.41
N MET A 193 -23.58 24.75 10.07
CA MET A 193 -24.47 23.75 9.47
C MET A 193 -25.32 24.33 8.34
N SER A 194 -25.80 25.57 8.47
CA SER A 194 -26.56 26.25 7.39
C SER A 194 -25.71 26.48 6.15
N ALA A 195 -24.42 26.80 6.32
CA ALA A 195 -23.49 26.92 5.21
C ALA A 195 -23.21 25.56 4.55
N GLU A 196 -23.14 24.47 5.34
CA GLU A 196 -23.05 23.10 4.82
C GLU A 196 -24.31 22.71 4.02
N LEU A 197 -25.50 22.97 4.58
CA LEU A 197 -26.79 22.73 3.92
C LEU A 197 -26.88 23.44 2.58
N LYS A 198 -26.43 24.71 2.53
CA LYS A 198 -26.38 25.49 1.29
C LYS A 198 -25.53 24.81 0.22
N ARG A 199 -24.34 24.28 0.57
CA ARG A 199 -23.46 23.57 -0.39
C ARG A 199 -24.14 22.30 -0.92
N TYR A 200 -24.82 21.54 -0.07
CA TYR A 200 -25.60 20.37 -0.52
C TYR A 200 -26.73 20.74 -1.47
N LEU A 201 -27.49 21.80 -1.17
CA LEU A 201 -28.59 22.27 -2.02
C LEU A 201 -28.09 22.72 -3.40
N GLU A 202 -26.98 23.47 -3.45
CA GLU A 202 -26.38 23.93 -4.71
C GLU A 202 -25.96 22.76 -5.61
N ASP A 203 -25.27 21.77 -5.06
CA ASP A 203 -24.84 20.59 -5.82
C ASP A 203 -26.00 19.65 -6.18
N LYS A 204 -27.02 19.54 -5.33
CA LYS A 204 -28.28 18.82 -5.65
C LYS A 204 -28.95 19.42 -6.89
N VAL A 205 -29.00 20.75 -7.00
CA VAL A 205 -29.56 21.43 -8.17
C VAL A 205 -28.76 21.13 -9.43
N LEU A 206 -27.43 21.10 -9.36
CA LEU A 206 -26.58 20.70 -10.49
C LEU A 206 -26.86 19.26 -10.94
N LEU A 207 -26.95 18.33 -9.99
CA LEU A 207 -27.28 16.93 -10.32
C LEU A 207 -28.68 16.80 -10.93
N LYS A 208 -29.66 17.57 -10.44
CA LYS A 208 -31.02 17.59 -11.00
C LYS A 208 -31.02 18.06 -12.45
N GLN A 209 -30.34 19.16 -12.76
CA GLN A 209 -30.19 19.65 -14.14
C GLN A 209 -29.59 18.57 -15.04
N TYR A 210 -28.49 17.95 -14.62
CA TYR A 210 -27.86 16.86 -15.36
C TYR A 210 -28.81 15.66 -15.61
N ILE A 211 -29.57 15.25 -14.60
CA ILE A 211 -30.56 14.17 -14.71
C ILE A 211 -31.66 14.53 -15.72
N GLU A 212 -32.18 15.75 -15.69
CA GLU A 212 -33.31 16.19 -16.50
C GLU A 212 -32.91 16.49 -17.95
N THR A 213 -31.82 17.23 -18.16
CA THR A 213 -31.48 17.83 -19.45
C THR A 213 -30.17 17.37 -20.05
N ASN A 214 -29.36 16.55 -19.36
CA ASN A 214 -27.97 16.25 -19.78
C ASN A 214 -27.12 17.54 -19.96
N THR A 215 -27.45 18.59 -19.22
CA THR A 215 -26.73 19.86 -19.22
C THR A 215 -26.65 20.43 -17.81
N VAL A 216 -25.68 21.30 -17.56
CA VAL A 216 -25.57 22.09 -16.32
C VAL A 216 -25.07 23.50 -16.63
N ASN A 217 -25.37 24.46 -15.76
CA ASN A 217 -24.76 25.79 -15.83
C ASN A 217 -23.47 25.84 -15.00
N ASP A 218 -22.40 26.40 -15.56
CA ASP A 218 -21.17 26.68 -14.83
C ASP A 218 -21.29 27.93 -13.94
N VAL A 219 -20.19 28.28 -13.27
CA VAL A 219 -20.14 29.43 -12.34
C VAL A 219 -20.38 30.77 -13.05
N ASN A 220 -20.11 30.84 -14.34
CA ASN A 220 -20.30 32.01 -15.20
C ASN A 220 -21.67 32.01 -15.89
N GLY A 221 -22.53 31.04 -15.57
CA GLY A 221 -23.84 30.87 -16.22
C GLY A 221 -23.76 30.26 -17.62
N ARG A 222 -22.61 29.74 -18.03
CA ARG A 222 -22.45 29.08 -19.33
C ARG A 222 -23.05 27.68 -19.28
N LEU A 223 -23.84 27.34 -20.28
CA LEU A 223 -24.39 26.00 -20.43
C LEU A 223 -23.28 25.02 -20.86
N ILE A 224 -23.12 23.94 -20.12
CA ILE A 224 -22.23 22.82 -20.42
C ILE A 224 -23.08 21.58 -20.71
N THR A 225 -22.82 20.93 -21.84
CA THR A 225 -23.50 19.71 -22.29
C THR A 225 -22.66 18.47 -21.99
N VAL A 226 -23.31 17.31 -21.88
CA VAL A 226 -22.61 16.02 -21.74
C VAL A 226 -21.61 15.75 -22.86
N GLN A 227 -20.49 15.16 -22.47
CA GLN A 227 -19.57 14.46 -23.35
C GLN A 227 -19.81 12.96 -23.23
N ASN A 228 -20.02 12.30 -24.36
CA ASN A 228 -20.24 10.86 -24.40
C ASN A 228 -18.88 10.14 -24.45
N GLU A 229 -18.41 9.69 -23.28
CA GLU A 229 -17.13 9.00 -23.12
C GLU A 229 -17.34 7.48 -23.33
N GLU A 230 -16.59 6.89 -24.27
CA GLU A 230 -16.64 5.44 -24.52
C GLU A 230 -15.89 4.68 -23.42
N VAL A 231 -16.52 3.64 -22.88
CA VAL A 231 -15.96 2.75 -21.87
C VAL A 231 -15.47 1.49 -22.57
N ARG A 232 -14.16 1.23 -22.45
CA ARG A 232 -13.56 0.02 -22.98
C ARG A 232 -14.19 -1.21 -22.32
N PRO A 233 -14.64 -2.22 -23.09
CA PRO A 233 -15.17 -3.45 -22.52
C PRO A 233 -14.14 -4.15 -21.64
N LEU A 234 -14.56 -4.55 -20.44
CA LEU A 234 -13.72 -5.32 -19.50
C LEU A 234 -13.78 -6.83 -19.77
N THR A 235 -14.72 -7.28 -20.60
CA THR A 235 -14.90 -8.69 -21.00
C THR A 235 -15.07 -8.79 -22.52
N THR A 236 -15.09 -10.01 -23.06
CA THR A 236 -15.27 -10.30 -24.50
C THR A 236 -16.63 -9.87 -25.06
N SER A 237 -17.53 -9.29 -24.28
CA SER A 237 -18.76 -8.67 -24.80
C SER A 237 -18.40 -7.41 -25.62
N HIS A 238 -18.61 -7.47 -26.93
CA HIS A 238 -18.25 -6.42 -27.89
C HIS A 238 -19.20 -5.19 -27.89
N ILE A 239 -20.07 -5.02 -26.90
CA ILE A 239 -20.98 -3.86 -26.87
C ILE A 239 -20.25 -2.69 -26.20
N PRO A 240 -19.93 -1.60 -26.94
CA PRO A 240 -19.32 -0.42 -26.35
C PRO A 240 -20.34 0.27 -25.44
N ILE A 241 -19.97 0.46 -24.17
CA ILE A 241 -20.77 1.22 -23.21
C ILE A 241 -20.35 2.68 -23.34
N VAL A 242 -21.32 3.58 -23.54
CA VAL A 242 -21.04 5.03 -23.65
C VAL A 242 -21.60 5.74 -22.42
N ARG A 243 -20.76 6.46 -21.69
CA ARG A 243 -21.15 7.18 -20.48
C ARG A 243 -21.29 8.68 -20.73
N PRO A 244 -22.42 9.29 -20.34
CA PRO A 244 -22.61 10.73 -20.42
C PRO A 244 -21.89 11.41 -19.25
N VAL A 245 -20.83 12.17 -19.52
CA VAL A 245 -19.99 12.80 -18.50
C VAL A 245 -19.99 14.31 -18.66
N ILE A 246 -20.08 15.06 -17.56
CA ILE A 246 -19.76 16.49 -17.52
C ILE A 246 -18.65 16.70 -16.49
N ARG A 247 -17.55 17.36 -16.89
CA ARG A 247 -16.43 17.69 -15.99
C ARG A 247 -16.39 19.20 -15.76
N LEU A 248 -16.63 19.63 -14.53
CA LEU A 248 -16.54 21.02 -14.06
C LEU A 248 -15.20 21.22 -13.35
N GLN A 249 -14.15 21.43 -14.14
CA GLN A 249 -12.75 21.45 -13.66
C GLN A 249 -12.53 22.46 -12.53
N GLU A 250 -13.07 23.68 -12.65
CA GLU A 250 -12.91 24.74 -11.63
C GLU A 250 -13.49 24.37 -10.26
N LYS A 251 -14.48 23.46 -10.22
CA LYS A 251 -15.12 23.00 -8.98
C LYS A 251 -14.62 21.62 -8.53
N ASN A 252 -13.73 20.98 -9.30
CA ASN A 252 -13.38 19.57 -9.13
C ASN A 252 -14.62 18.66 -9.07
N ILE A 253 -15.64 18.95 -9.88
CA ILE A 253 -16.89 18.17 -9.93
C ILE A 253 -16.95 17.40 -11.25
N ILE A 254 -17.41 16.15 -11.17
CA ILE A 254 -17.79 15.35 -12.34
C ILE A 254 -19.21 14.84 -12.13
N LEU A 255 -20.03 14.93 -13.17
CA LEU A 255 -21.36 14.31 -13.24
C LEU A 255 -21.28 13.13 -14.20
N THR A 256 -21.76 11.96 -13.77
CA THR A 256 -21.81 10.74 -14.57
C THR A 256 -23.02 9.89 -14.19
N ARG A 257 -23.19 8.74 -14.84
CA ARG A 257 -24.17 7.68 -14.51
C ARG A 257 -23.46 6.37 -14.28
N ILE A 258 -23.81 5.65 -13.22
CA ILE A 258 -23.28 4.30 -12.95
C ILE A 258 -23.81 3.28 -13.96
N ASN A 259 -25.09 3.38 -14.33
CA ASN A 259 -25.66 2.72 -15.50
C ASN A 259 -26.10 3.81 -16.50
N PRO A 260 -25.44 3.95 -17.66
CA PRO A 260 -25.73 5.03 -18.60
C PRO A 260 -27.16 5.02 -19.14
N GLU A 261 -27.87 3.88 -19.09
CA GLU A 261 -29.25 3.74 -19.54
C GLU A 261 -30.26 4.21 -18.48
N ILE A 262 -29.88 4.25 -17.20
CA ILE A 262 -30.77 4.55 -16.09
C ILE A 262 -30.39 5.90 -15.49
N ARG A 263 -31.21 6.93 -15.74
CA ARG A 263 -30.97 8.29 -15.24
C ARG A 263 -30.90 8.38 -13.71
N ASP A 264 -31.62 7.54 -12.98
CA ASP A 264 -31.62 7.54 -11.51
C ASP A 264 -30.29 7.07 -10.91
N THR A 265 -29.43 6.44 -11.71
CA THR A 265 -28.06 6.09 -11.31
C THR A 265 -27.06 7.23 -11.53
N SER A 266 -27.56 8.45 -11.80
CA SER A 266 -26.72 9.64 -11.93
C SER A 266 -26.09 10.01 -10.59
N VAL A 267 -24.81 10.37 -10.64
CA VAL A 267 -24.00 10.75 -9.48
C VAL A 267 -23.25 12.04 -9.75
N LEU A 268 -23.16 12.89 -8.72
CA LEU A 268 -22.24 14.02 -8.66
C LEU A 268 -21.04 13.59 -7.82
N VAL A 269 -19.86 13.64 -8.41
CA VAL A 269 -18.59 13.24 -7.80
C VAL A 269 -17.73 14.49 -7.61
N ARG A 270 -17.31 14.76 -6.38
CA ARG A 270 -16.25 15.72 -6.07
C ARG A 270 -14.93 14.98 -6.00
N LEU A 271 -13.95 15.42 -6.79
CA LEU A 271 -12.57 14.95 -6.67
C LEU A 271 -11.86 15.69 -5.55
N ARG A 272 -11.07 14.97 -4.77
CA ARG A 272 -10.22 15.59 -3.76
C ARG A 272 -9.14 16.44 -4.45
N PRO A 273 -8.91 17.69 -4.00
CA PRO A 273 -7.87 18.54 -4.58
C PRO A 273 -6.49 17.88 -4.57
N ALA A 274 -5.66 18.25 -5.56
CA ALA A 274 -4.31 17.71 -5.79
C ALA A 274 -4.25 16.21 -6.17
N TRP A 275 -5.35 15.61 -6.63
CA TRP A 275 -5.33 14.28 -7.25
C TRP A 275 -4.35 14.20 -8.42
N GLU A 276 -4.34 15.20 -9.31
CA GLU A 276 -3.44 15.22 -10.48
C GLU A 276 -1.96 15.31 -10.09
N ASP A 277 -1.62 16.02 -9.01
CA ASP A 277 -0.26 16.05 -8.46
C ASP A 277 0.20 14.67 -7.97
N LEU A 278 -0.70 13.96 -7.27
CA LEU A 278 -0.44 12.59 -6.84
C LEU A 278 -0.35 11.65 -8.04
N ARG A 279 -1.35 11.66 -8.95
CA ARG A 279 -1.38 10.82 -10.16
C ARG A 279 -0.11 10.99 -11.00
N SER A 280 0.30 12.22 -11.27
CA SER A 280 1.52 12.53 -12.02
C SER A 280 2.79 12.02 -11.34
N TYR A 281 2.80 11.97 -10.00
CA TYR A 281 3.91 11.40 -9.26
C TYR A 281 3.98 9.87 -9.40
N LEU A 282 2.85 9.17 -9.39
CA LEU A 282 2.79 7.71 -9.51
C LEU A 282 3.34 7.23 -10.86
N ILE A 283 3.13 8.00 -11.92
CA ILE A 283 3.57 7.74 -13.29
C ILE A 283 4.45 8.90 -13.83
N ALA A 284 5.74 8.87 -13.50
CA ALA A 284 6.65 9.95 -13.88
C ALA A 284 7.60 9.53 -15.00
N LYS A 285 7.72 10.37 -16.04
CA LYS A 285 8.67 10.21 -17.17
C LYS A 285 8.53 8.84 -17.86
N GLY A 286 7.30 8.37 -18.08
CA GLY A 286 7.01 7.08 -18.72
C GLY A 286 7.35 5.85 -17.86
N ARG A 287 7.65 6.03 -16.56
CA ARG A 287 7.93 4.94 -15.61
C ARG A 287 6.94 4.96 -14.46
N ARG A 288 6.51 3.77 -14.05
CA ARG A 288 5.70 3.58 -12.84
C ARG A 288 6.60 3.64 -11.61
N ARG A 289 6.32 4.57 -10.71
CA ARG A 289 6.90 4.58 -9.35
C ARG A 289 6.11 3.65 -8.44
N PHE A 290 4.83 3.50 -8.71
CA PHE A 290 3.94 2.60 -8.02
C PHE A 290 3.05 1.82 -9.00
N GLU A 291 2.86 0.54 -8.71
CA GLU A 291 1.75 -0.25 -9.23
C GLU A 291 0.51 0.05 -8.41
N VAL A 292 -0.56 0.48 -9.07
CA VAL A 292 -1.76 0.98 -8.39
C VAL A 292 -2.82 -0.11 -8.27
N TYR A 293 -3.47 -0.14 -7.11
CA TYR A 293 -4.60 -1.00 -6.75
C TYR A 293 -5.67 -0.16 -6.04
N VAL A 294 -6.90 -0.66 -6.00
CA VAL A 294 -8.01 -0.06 -5.27
C VAL A 294 -8.61 -1.10 -4.35
N CYS A 295 -8.88 -0.71 -3.11
CA CYS A 295 -9.60 -1.54 -2.14
C CYS A 295 -10.67 -0.69 -1.46
N THR A 296 -11.92 -0.88 -1.86
CA THR A 296 -13.06 -0.09 -1.39
C THR A 296 -14.14 -0.98 -0.81
N MET A 297 -14.99 -0.43 0.05
CA MET A 297 -16.22 -1.10 0.50
C MET A 297 -17.42 -0.83 -0.42
N ALA A 298 -17.24 -0.03 -1.48
CA ALA A 298 -18.29 0.26 -2.42
C ALA A 298 -18.56 -0.90 -3.40
N GLU A 299 -19.73 -0.86 -4.04
CA GLU A 299 -20.12 -1.85 -5.04
C GLU A 299 -19.22 -1.79 -6.29
N LYS A 300 -19.13 -2.92 -7.01
CA LYS A 300 -18.16 -3.09 -8.10
C LYS A 300 -18.38 -2.12 -9.26
N ASP A 301 -19.61 -1.95 -9.74
CA ASP A 301 -19.91 -1.07 -10.87
C ASP A 301 -19.66 0.41 -10.52
N TYR A 302 -19.94 0.78 -9.28
CA TYR A 302 -19.60 2.09 -8.73
C TYR A 302 -18.08 2.30 -8.69
N ALA A 303 -17.34 1.36 -8.10
CA ALA A 303 -15.89 1.46 -7.96
C ALA A 303 -15.17 1.55 -9.31
N LEU A 304 -15.61 0.76 -10.29
CA LEU A 304 -15.09 0.80 -11.66
C LEU A 304 -15.33 2.16 -12.32
N GLU A 305 -16.52 2.74 -12.16
CA GLU A 305 -16.80 4.07 -12.72
C GLU A 305 -16.01 5.17 -12.02
N MET A 306 -15.96 5.16 -10.68
CA MET A 306 -15.19 6.16 -9.92
C MET A 306 -13.71 6.10 -10.28
N TRP A 307 -13.14 4.89 -10.42
CA TRP A 307 -11.76 4.74 -10.87
C TRP A 307 -11.54 5.25 -12.29
N ARG A 308 -12.47 4.97 -13.21
CA ARG A 308 -12.40 5.48 -14.60
C ARG A 308 -12.40 7.02 -14.64
N LEU A 309 -13.11 7.68 -13.72
CA LEU A 309 -13.10 9.13 -13.63
C LEU A 309 -11.76 9.69 -13.12
N LEU A 310 -11.08 8.96 -12.23
CA LEU A 310 -9.76 9.28 -11.66
C LEU A 310 -8.60 8.96 -12.61
N ASP A 311 -8.72 7.91 -13.43
CA ASP A 311 -7.72 7.46 -14.41
C ASP A 311 -8.33 7.32 -15.83
N PRO A 312 -8.79 8.43 -16.45
CA PRO A 312 -9.55 8.38 -17.70
C PRO A 312 -8.77 7.79 -18.89
N GLU A 313 -7.45 7.89 -18.87
CA GLU A 313 -6.57 7.39 -19.93
C GLU A 313 -6.03 5.97 -19.65
N ALA A 314 -6.41 5.39 -18.51
CA ALA A 314 -5.93 4.08 -18.02
C ALA A 314 -4.39 4.00 -17.92
N HIS A 315 -3.75 5.08 -17.47
CA HIS A 315 -2.30 5.16 -17.32
C HIS A 315 -1.81 4.50 -16.03
N LEU A 316 -2.62 4.52 -14.96
CA LEU A 316 -2.31 3.90 -13.67
C LEU A 316 -2.65 2.39 -13.69
N ILE A 317 -3.88 2.04 -14.05
CA ILE A 317 -4.33 0.64 -14.14
C ILE A 317 -4.76 0.34 -15.57
N SER A 318 -4.06 -0.62 -16.20
CA SER A 318 -4.42 -1.11 -17.54
C SER A 318 -5.84 -1.68 -17.53
N PRO A 319 -6.64 -1.50 -18.60
CA PRO A 319 -7.98 -2.09 -18.69
C PRO A 319 -7.99 -3.60 -18.44
N THR A 320 -6.94 -4.31 -18.89
CA THR A 320 -6.79 -5.77 -18.70
C THR A 320 -6.63 -6.19 -17.23
N HIS A 321 -6.28 -5.26 -16.33
CA HIS A 321 -6.04 -5.53 -14.92
C HIS A 321 -7.10 -4.87 -14.00
N LEU A 322 -8.06 -4.13 -14.54
CA LEU A 322 -9.05 -3.40 -13.72
C LEU A 322 -9.87 -4.34 -12.83
N LEU A 323 -10.30 -5.49 -13.36
CA LEU A 323 -11.11 -6.44 -12.61
C LEU A 323 -10.33 -7.05 -11.43
N ASP A 324 -9.05 -7.32 -11.63
CA ASP A 324 -8.17 -7.96 -10.64
C ASP A 324 -7.64 -6.97 -9.59
N ARG A 325 -7.43 -5.70 -9.97
CA ARG A 325 -6.82 -4.69 -9.09
C ARG A 325 -7.80 -3.79 -8.36
N ILE A 326 -9.06 -3.77 -8.75
CA ILE A 326 -10.13 -3.06 -8.04
C ILE A 326 -10.90 -4.06 -7.19
N VAL A 327 -10.61 -4.10 -5.89
CA VAL A 327 -11.20 -5.03 -4.96
C VAL A 327 -12.31 -4.35 -4.16
N CYS A 328 -13.50 -4.94 -4.19
CA CYS A 328 -14.66 -4.50 -3.43
C CYS A 328 -14.87 -5.44 -2.25
N VAL A 329 -14.78 -4.90 -1.03
CA VAL A 329 -14.93 -5.64 0.22
C VAL A 329 -16.38 -5.55 0.68
N LYS A 330 -16.95 -6.69 1.08
CA LYS A 330 -18.33 -6.77 1.56
C LYS A 330 -18.49 -6.05 2.89
N SER A 331 -19.65 -5.44 3.10
CA SER A 331 -20.01 -4.85 4.40
C SER A 331 -19.85 -5.87 5.53
N GLY A 332 -19.32 -5.42 6.67
CA GLY A 332 -19.01 -6.26 7.83
C GLY A 332 -17.68 -7.02 7.75
N SER A 333 -16.96 -6.96 6.62
CA SER A 333 -15.61 -7.54 6.49
C SER A 333 -14.53 -6.45 6.55
N LYS A 334 -13.32 -6.83 6.98
CA LYS A 334 -12.15 -5.95 6.91
C LYS A 334 -11.48 -6.02 5.54
N LYS A 335 -10.86 -4.91 5.13
CA LYS A 335 -9.93 -4.86 4.00
C LYS A 335 -8.62 -5.58 4.39
N SER A 336 -7.99 -6.27 3.44
CA SER A 336 -6.68 -6.90 3.66
C SER A 336 -5.84 -6.88 2.39
N LEU A 337 -4.53 -6.74 2.55
CA LEU A 337 -3.57 -6.78 1.44
C LEU A 337 -3.49 -8.17 0.81
N GLU A 338 -3.78 -9.23 1.59
CA GLU A 338 -3.93 -10.58 1.05
C GLU A 338 -5.06 -10.65 0.01
N ASN A 339 -6.21 -10.03 0.29
CA ASN A 339 -7.33 -9.99 -0.65
C ASN A 339 -7.09 -9.00 -1.81
N VAL A 340 -6.23 -8.00 -1.64
CA VAL A 340 -5.84 -7.09 -2.74
C VAL A 340 -4.85 -7.76 -3.69
N PHE A 341 -3.87 -8.49 -3.15
CA PHE A 341 -2.81 -9.13 -3.92
C PHE A 341 -3.12 -10.59 -4.24
N GLN A 342 -4.34 -10.84 -4.72
CA GLN A 342 -4.76 -12.17 -5.14
C GLN A 342 -3.77 -12.77 -6.14
N MET A 343 -3.58 -14.09 -6.04
CA MET A 343 -2.69 -14.87 -6.90
C MET A 343 -1.19 -14.49 -6.82
N GLY A 344 -0.77 -13.74 -5.80
CA GLY A 344 0.64 -13.42 -5.56
C GLY A 344 1.16 -12.27 -6.42
N THR A 345 0.30 -11.32 -6.79
CA THR A 345 0.67 -10.17 -7.65
C THR A 345 1.58 -9.15 -6.97
N CYS A 346 1.66 -9.16 -5.63
CA CYS A 346 2.57 -8.35 -4.83
C CYS A 346 2.70 -8.96 -3.42
N HIS A 347 3.77 -8.62 -2.72
CA HIS A 347 3.91 -8.91 -1.29
C HIS A 347 3.57 -7.67 -0.46
N PRO A 348 2.85 -7.79 0.68
CA PRO A 348 2.48 -6.65 1.53
C PRO A 348 3.65 -5.72 1.90
N LYS A 349 4.84 -6.27 2.18
CA LYS A 349 6.06 -5.50 2.49
C LYS A 349 6.53 -4.54 1.40
N LEU A 350 6.07 -4.73 0.17
CA LEU A 350 6.39 -3.87 -0.98
C LEU A 350 5.26 -2.88 -1.27
N SER A 351 4.33 -2.70 -0.33
CA SER A 351 3.10 -1.93 -0.56
C SER A 351 2.80 -0.93 0.55
N MET A 352 2.17 0.18 0.18
CA MET A 352 1.54 1.09 1.13
C MET A 352 0.07 1.27 0.79
N VAL A 353 -0.72 1.68 1.76
CA VAL A 353 -2.15 1.95 1.62
C VAL A 353 -2.40 3.43 1.92
N LEU A 354 -3.30 4.04 1.14
CA LEU A 354 -3.87 5.35 1.44
C LEU A 354 -5.37 5.15 1.70
N ASP A 355 -5.80 5.45 2.92
CA ASP A 355 -7.18 5.26 3.37
C ASP A 355 -7.52 6.32 4.43
N ASP A 356 -8.78 6.70 4.55
CA ASP A 356 -9.23 7.62 5.59
C ASP A 356 -9.37 6.93 6.95
N ARG A 357 -9.45 5.59 6.98
CA ARG A 357 -9.68 4.80 8.18
C ARG A 357 -8.67 3.67 8.34
N LEU A 358 -8.09 3.59 9.54
CA LEU A 358 -7.17 2.52 9.92
C LEU A 358 -7.89 1.22 10.28
N ASN A 359 -8.95 1.33 11.09
CA ASN A 359 -9.61 0.19 11.74
C ASN A 359 -10.39 -0.72 10.79
N VAL A 360 -10.68 -0.26 9.57
CA VAL A 360 -11.32 -1.05 8.50
C VAL A 360 -10.35 -2.06 7.85
N TRP A 361 -9.05 -1.95 8.12
CA TRP A 361 -8.03 -2.89 7.66
C TRP A 361 -7.75 -4.00 8.68
N ASP A 362 -7.34 -5.16 8.17
CA ASP A 362 -6.80 -6.26 8.97
C ASP A 362 -5.65 -5.76 9.83
N ILE A 363 -5.57 -6.25 11.07
CA ILE A 363 -4.61 -5.77 12.05
C ILE A 363 -3.16 -5.93 11.57
N ASN A 364 -2.86 -6.96 10.77
CA ASN A 364 -1.51 -7.21 10.24
C ASN A 364 -1.11 -6.23 9.12
N ASP A 365 -2.10 -5.56 8.52
CA ASP A 365 -1.91 -4.62 7.41
C ASP A 365 -1.96 -3.16 7.84
N GLN A 366 -2.49 -2.85 9.03
CA GLN A 366 -2.65 -1.48 9.54
C GLN A 366 -1.34 -0.68 9.58
N GLN A 367 -0.20 -1.33 9.88
CA GLN A 367 1.11 -0.66 9.86
C GLN A 367 1.52 -0.13 8.47
N ARG A 368 0.85 -0.58 7.41
CA ARG A 368 1.07 -0.13 6.03
C ARG A 368 0.08 0.92 5.55
N VAL A 369 -0.83 1.36 6.43
CA VAL A 369 -1.85 2.36 6.12
C VAL A 369 -1.37 3.75 6.51
N HIS A 370 -1.18 4.59 5.50
CA HIS A 370 -1.09 6.03 5.69
C HIS A 370 -2.52 6.60 5.79
N VAL A 371 -2.93 6.94 7.01
CA VAL A 371 -4.24 7.51 7.26
C VAL A 371 -4.25 8.98 6.84
N VAL A 372 -5.18 9.34 5.96
CA VAL A 372 -5.45 10.74 5.61
C VAL A 372 -6.72 11.22 6.30
N PRO A 373 -6.86 12.52 6.62
CA PRO A 373 -8.14 13.07 7.05
C PRO A 373 -9.25 12.74 6.03
N PRO A 374 -10.48 12.43 6.47
CA PRO A 374 -11.58 12.16 5.56
C PRO A 374 -11.90 13.40 4.72
N PHE A 375 -12.10 13.20 3.44
CA PHE A 375 -12.45 14.24 2.47
C PHE A 375 -13.91 14.62 2.64
N GLN A 376 -14.16 15.74 3.32
CA GLN A 376 -15.50 16.21 3.66
C GLN A 376 -15.77 17.61 3.07
N PRO A 377 -15.94 17.72 1.74
CA PRO A 377 -16.04 19.02 1.06
C PRO A 377 -17.29 19.83 1.44
N TYR A 378 -18.31 19.18 1.99
CA TYR A 378 -19.53 19.86 2.45
C TYR A 378 -19.42 20.32 3.90
N TYR A 379 -18.87 19.51 4.80
CA TYR A 379 -18.75 19.85 6.22
C TYR A 379 -17.61 20.86 6.46
N SER A 380 -16.40 20.57 5.98
CA SER A 380 -15.21 21.40 6.21
C SER A 380 -14.39 21.61 4.93
N PRO A 381 -14.90 22.37 3.95
CA PRO A 381 -14.17 22.65 2.70
C PRO A 381 -12.82 23.33 2.92
N GLN A 382 -12.70 24.12 3.99
CA GLN A 382 -11.49 24.86 4.33
C GLN A 382 -10.32 23.95 4.73
N ALA A 383 -10.60 22.71 5.17
CA ALA A 383 -9.55 21.73 5.46
C ALA A 383 -8.72 21.37 4.20
N GLU A 384 -9.29 21.56 3.00
CA GLU A 384 -8.58 21.28 1.74
C GLU A 384 -7.98 22.55 1.11
N THR A 385 -8.44 23.75 1.47
CA THR A 385 -8.04 25.02 0.83
C THR A 385 -7.22 25.95 1.71
N THR A 386 -7.32 25.87 3.04
CA THR A 386 -6.60 26.74 3.98
C THR A 386 -5.25 26.16 4.42
N ASN A 387 -5.07 24.84 4.26
CA ASN A 387 -3.78 24.21 4.54
C ASN A 387 -2.72 24.69 3.54
N ALA A 388 -1.52 25.01 4.05
CA ALA A 388 -0.40 25.42 3.20
C ALA A 388 -0.02 24.36 2.15
N VAL A 389 -0.30 23.08 2.45
CA VAL A 389 -0.09 21.94 1.56
C VAL A 389 -1.37 21.08 1.53
N PRO A 390 -1.98 20.83 0.36
CA PRO A 390 -3.14 19.94 0.24
C PRO A 390 -2.86 18.53 0.74
N VAL A 391 -3.89 17.83 1.23
CA VAL A 391 -3.73 16.49 1.84
C VAL A 391 -3.12 15.48 0.86
N LEU A 392 -3.55 15.47 -0.41
CA LEU A 392 -2.96 14.55 -1.40
C LEU A 392 -1.53 14.92 -1.79
N CYS A 393 -1.11 16.18 -1.63
CA CYS A 393 0.30 16.56 -1.75
C CYS A 393 1.14 16.03 -0.58
N VAL A 394 0.58 15.99 0.63
CA VAL A 394 1.22 15.34 1.78
C VAL A 394 1.34 13.84 1.52
N ALA A 395 0.26 13.17 1.10
CA ALA A 395 0.27 11.75 0.76
C ALA A 395 1.30 11.42 -0.33
N ARG A 396 1.42 12.28 -1.36
CA ARG A 396 2.47 12.18 -2.40
C ARG A 396 3.88 12.26 -1.80
N ASN A 397 4.12 13.18 -0.86
CA ASN A 397 5.42 13.33 -0.21
C ASN A 397 5.75 12.10 0.66
N VAL A 398 4.77 11.57 1.38
CA VAL A 398 4.91 10.32 2.16
C VAL A 398 5.23 9.15 1.23
N ALA A 399 4.48 8.97 0.13
CA ALA A 399 4.78 7.95 -0.87
C ALA A 399 6.19 8.11 -1.46
N CYS A 400 6.64 9.34 -1.65
CA CYS A 400 8.00 9.62 -2.10
C CYS A 400 9.06 9.23 -1.07
N ASN A 401 8.83 9.54 0.20
CA ASN A 401 9.71 9.14 1.29
C ASN A 401 9.77 7.62 1.44
N VAL A 402 8.61 6.95 1.53
CA VAL A 402 8.50 5.49 1.63
C VAL A 402 9.29 4.81 0.52
N ARG A 403 9.06 5.22 -0.73
CA ARG A 403 9.77 4.65 -1.87
C ARG A 403 11.27 4.95 -1.83
N GLY A 404 11.65 6.18 -1.53
CA GLY A 404 13.05 6.60 -1.46
C GLY A 404 13.82 5.81 -0.40
N SER A 405 13.29 5.77 0.82
CA SER A 405 13.89 5.11 1.98
C SER A 405 13.91 3.60 1.85
N PHE A 406 12.81 2.97 1.39
CA PHE A 406 12.77 1.54 1.11
C PHE A 406 13.89 1.12 0.16
N PHE A 407 14.03 1.83 -0.97
CA PHE A 407 15.04 1.45 -1.95
C PHE A 407 16.45 1.84 -1.55
N LYS A 408 16.63 2.89 -0.73
CA LYS A 408 17.92 3.20 -0.14
C LYS A 408 18.37 2.06 0.77
N GLU A 409 17.50 1.60 1.67
CA GLU A 409 17.80 0.48 2.57
C GLU A 409 18.02 -0.83 1.80
N PHE A 410 17.20 -1.09 0.78
CA PHE A 410 17.36 -2.24 -0.11
C PHE A 410 18.74 -2.23 -0.79
N ASP A 411 19.18 -1.08 -1.30
CA ASP A 411 20.44 -0.96 -2.04
C ASP A 411 21.66 -0.98 -1.11
N ASP A 412 21.64 -0.14 -0.07
CA ASP A 412 22.81 0.14 0.77
C ASP A 412 23.08 -0.97 1.79
N ASN A 413 22.03 -1.62 2.30
CA ASN A 413 22.14 -2.66 3.33
C ASN A 413 21.89 -4.07 2.77
N LEU A 414 20.69 -4.31 2.23
CA LEU A 414 20.28 -5.66 1.83
C LEU A 414 21.12 -6.19 0.64
N LEU A 415 21.08 -5.47 -0.48
CA LEU A 415 21.74 -5.90 -1.72
C LEU A 415 23.26 -5.98 -1.53
N ARG A 416 23.87 -4.99 -0.89
CA ARG A 416 25.31 -4.96 -0.61
C ARG A 416 25.78 -6.15 0.24
N LYS A 417 25.04 -6.54 1.28
CA LYS A 417 25.39 -7.71 2.09
C LYS A 417 25.20 -9.01 1.33
N CYS A 418 24.10 -9.12 0.57
CA CYS A 418 23.83 -10.27 -0.28
C CYS A 418 24.95 -10.55 -1.30
N PHE A 419 25.63 -9.53 -1.84
CA PHE A 419 26.77 -9.74 -2.75
C PHE A 419 27.95 -10.52 -2.12
N ASN A 420 28.10 -10.47 -0.80
CA ASN A 420 29.19 -11.13 -0.08
C ASN A 420 28.78 -12.47 0.53
N LEU A 421 27.57 -12.95 0.23
CA LEU A 421 27.02 -14.18 0.79
C LEU A 421 27.61 -15.41 0.12
N HIS A 422 28.05 -16.36 0.94
CA HIS A 422 28.56 -17.66 0.53
C HIS A 422 27.67 -18.78 1.08
N TYR A 423 27.79 -19.96 0.49
CA TYR A 423 27.00 -21.13 0.87
C TYR A 423 27.10 -21.49 2.36
N GLU A 424 28.29 -21.32 2.94
CA GLU A 424 28.60 -21.67 4.32
C GLU A 424 28.03 -20.70 5.36
N ASP A 425 27.65 -19.48 4.94
CA ASP A 425 27.16 -18.43 5.86
C ASP A 425 25.84 -18.86 6.52
N GLU A 426 25.51 -18.32 7.69
CA GLU A 426 24.31 -18.69 8.45
C GLU A 426 23.14 -17.74 8.19
N LEU A 427 21.91 -18.15 8.55
CA LEU A 427 20.74 -17.28 8.39
C LEU A 427 20.81 -16.00 9.21
N SER A 428 21.56 -16.01 10.33
CA SER A 428 21.84 -14.82 11.13
C SER A 428 22.67 -13.77 10.39
N ASP A 429 23.39 -14.18 9.35
CA ASP A 429 24.23 -13.28 8.54
C ASP A 429 23.41 -12.54 7.48
N LEU A 430 22.16 -12.96 7.25
CA LEU A 430 21.24 -12.25 6.37
C LEU A 430 20.72 -10.98 7.04
N PRO A 431 20.76 -9.83 6.35
CA PRO A 431 20.17 -8.60 6.86
C PRO A 431 18.65 -8.69 6.94
N PHE A 432 18.08 -7.87 7.83
CA PHE A 432 16.64 -7.63 7.85
C PHE A 432 16.21 -6.94 6.54
N PRO A 433 15.12 -7.39 5.92
CA PRO A 433 14.62 -6.71 4.74
C PRO A 433 13.92 -5.41 5.13
N PRO A 434 13.95 -4.39 4.27
CA PRO A 434 13.10 -3.22 4.44
C PRO A 434 11.63 -3.60 4.34
N ASP A 435 10.79 -2.94 5.14
CA ASP A 435 9.33 -2.95 5.01
C ASP A 435 8.86 -1.52 4.71
N THR A 436 7.88 -1.35 3.83
CA THR A 436 7.29 -0.04 3.58
C THR A 436 6.71 0.61 4.84
N SER A 437 6.22 -0.19 5.80
CA SER A 437 5.68 0.31 7.07
C SER A 437 6.69 1.10 7.88
N ASP A 438 7.98 0.78 7.77
CA ASP A 438 9.06 1.41 8.53
C ASP A 438 9.25 2.89 8.16
N TYR A 439 8.64 3.33 7.04
CA TYR A 439 8.86 4.66 6.46
C TYR A 439 7.56 5.49 6.30
N ILE A 440 6.40 4.94 6.72
CA ILE A 440 5.11 5.64 6.63
C ILE A 440 4.97 6.68 7.74
N LEU A 441 5.46 6.36 8.94
CA LEU A 441 5.54 7.27 10.08
C LEU A 441 6.97 7.79 10.13
N SER A 442 7.23 9.05 9.77
CA SER A 442 8.59 9.59 9.90
C SER A 442 8.92 9.77 11.39
N GLU A 443 10.16 9.44 11.76
CA GLU A 443 10.72 9.67 13.11
C GLU A 443 10.55 11.14 13.57
N ASP A 444 10.42 12.08 12.63
CA ASP A 444 10.16 13.50 12.88
C ASP A 444 8.79 13.79 13.52
N THR A 445 7.87 12.83 13.53
CA THR A 445 6.58 12.97 14.22
C THR A 445 6.70 12.74 15.74
N TYR A 446 7.81 12.13 16.20
CA TYR A 446 8.07 11.90 17.63
C TYR A 446 8.76 13.08 18.31
N VAL A 447 9.35 14.03 17.56
CA VAL A 447 10.16 15.12 18.13
C VAL A 447 9.34 16.37 18.50
N VAL A 448 8.03 16.42 18.19
CA VAL A 448 7.19 17.58 18.51
C VAL A 448 6.39 17.43 19.83
N ASN A 449 6.36 16.24 20.44
CA ASN A 449 5.57 16.00 21.66
C ASN A 449 6.39 15.41 22.82
N GLU A 450 7.54 16.00 23.15
CA GLU A 450 8.14 15.87 24.48
C GLU A 450 8.11 17.21 25.20
N ASN A 451 6.89 17.68 25.52
CA ASN A 451 6.60 18.45 26.74
C ASN A 451 5.08 18.59 26.97
N GLY A 452 4.54 17.67 27.78
CA GLY A 452 3.49 17.97 28.76
C GLY A 452 2.04 18.16 28.29
N ASN A 453 1.30 17.07 28.10
CA ASN A 453 0.22 16.66 29.02
C ASN A 453 -0.45 15.36 28.55
N LYS A 454 -0.56 14.40 29.45
CA LYS A 454 -1.42 13.23 29.29
C LYS A 454 -2.87 13.67 29.43
N ASP A 455 -3.59 13.68 28.32
CA ASP A 455 -5.00 13.29 28.14
C ASP A 455 -5.55 14.00 26.90
N ILE A 456 -5.64 13.27 25.79
CA ILE A 456 -6.52 13.62 24.68
C ILE A 456 -7.31 12.37 24.35
N THR A 457 -8.49 12.28 24.95
CA THR A 457 -9.53 11.34 24.58
C THR A 457 -10.03 11.72 23.19
N ILE A 458 -9.89 10.80 22.23
CA ILE A 458 -10.47 10.89 20.90
C ILE A 458 -12.01 10.87 21.07
N PRO A 459 -12.80 11.81 20.52
CA PRO A 459 -14.25 11.68 20.55
C PRO A 459 -14.66 10.59 19.56
N ASP A 460 -15.05 9.44 20.10
CA ASP A 460 -15.82 8.43 19.39
C ASP A 460 -17.10 9.05 18.82
N GLY A 461 -17.47 8.61 17.61
CA GLY A 461 -18.72 8.96 16.97
C GLY A 461 -19.91 8.61 17.88
N VAL A 462 -20.63 9.64 18.33
CA VAL A 462 -21.77 9.49 19.21
C VAL A 462 -23.02 9.20 18.37
N ASN A 463 -23.46 7.94 18.38
CA ASN A 463 -24.88 7.64 18.50
C ASN A 463 -25.28 8.02 19.94
N GLY A 464 -26.36 8.81 20.07
CA GLY A 464 -26.80 9.40 21.33
C GLY A 464 -27.18 8.39 22.42
N VAL A 465 -26.99 8.79 23.68
CA VAL A 465 -28.04 9.04 24.69
C VAL A 465 -27.33 9.62 25.94
N GLU A 466 -27.94 10.69 26.46
CA GLU A 466 -27.74 11.48 27.69
C GLU A 466 -26.84 10.95 28.83
N THR A 467 -26.06 11.85 29.44
CA THR A 467 -26.19 12.18 30.88
C THR A 467 -25.33 13.40 31.27
N GLU A 468 -25.98 14.39 31.88
CA GLU A 468 -25.38 15.60 32.46
C GLU A 468 -24.41 15.29 33.63
N LYS A 469 -23.37 16.12 33.81
CA LYS A 469 -22.85 16.48 35.15
C LYS A 469 -22.04 17.80 35.12
N LYS A 470 -22.40 18.66 36.08
CA LYS A 470 -22.00 20.06 36.31
C LYS A 470 -20.50 20.26 36.56
N LEU A 471 -19.94 21.34 35.97
CA LEU A 471 -18.61 21.87 36.31
C LEU A 471 -18.61 22.61 37.67
N ILE A 472 -17.52 22.44 38.43
CA ILE A 472 -17.14 23.29 39.57
C ILE A 472 -15.83 24.02 39.20
N PRO A 473 -15.70 25.34 39.41
CA PRO A 473 -14.52 26.09 38.99
C PRO A 473 -13.36 26.00 40.00
N PHE A 474 -12.15 25.75 39.49
CA PHE A 474 -10.91 25.66 40.27
C PHE A 474 -10.23 27.04 40.39
N LYS A 475 -9.85 27.43 41.62
CA LYS A 475 -9.02 28.62 41.92
C LYS A 475 -7.54 28.23 42.05
N PRO A 476 -6.58 29.02 41.53
CA PRO A 476 -5.15 28.73 41.68
C PRO A 476 -4.63 29.13 43.06
N LYS A 477 -3.79 28.27 43.66
CA LYS A 477 -3.03 28.55 44.89
C LYS A 477 -1.66 29.13 44.54
N VAL A 478 -1.34 30.24 45.20
CA VAL A 478 -0.02 30.88 45.27
C VAL A 478 0.94 29.98 46.07
N GLN A 479 2.17 29.82 45.58
CA GLN A 479 3.30 29.35 46.38
C GLN A 479 4.33 30.46 46.47
N GLU A 480 4.50 30.97 47.69
CA GLU A 480 5.63 31.78 48.12
C GLU A 480 6.89 30.93 48.18
N LYS A 481 8.02 31.48 47.71
CA LYS A 481 9.33 31.17 48.27
C LYS A 481 10.31 32.33 48.09
N ASN A 482 10.58 32.94 49.24
CA ASN A 482 11.75 33.65 49.75
C ASN A 482 12.81 34.20 48.78
N SER A 483 12.94 35.52 48.95
CA SER A 483 14.06 36.43 48.73
C SER A 483 15.41 35.99 49.30
N GLU A 484 16.47 36.21 48.52
CA GLU A 484 17.77 36.70 49.00
C GLU A 484 18.34 37.70 47.97
N GLU A 485 18.95 38.74 48.53
CA GLU A 485 19.56 39.99 48.04
C GLU A 485 20.68 39.82 46.98
N VAL A 486 21.22 40.79 46.23
CA VAL A 486 21.10 42.25 46.02
C VAL A 486 21.89 42.59 44.74
N GLU A 487 21.65 43.81 44.23
CA GLU A 487 22.57 44.68 43.45
C GLU A 487 22.16 45.01 41.99
N ILE A 488 21.54 46.19 41.88
CA ILE A 488 21.29 46.96 40.68
C ILE A 488 22.49 47.89 40.46
N LEU A 489 23.02 47.98 39.25
CA LEU A 489 23.56 49.24 38.73
C LEU A 489 23.35 49.35 37.21
N GLN A 490 23.11 50.60 36.83
CA GLN A 490 22.61 51.16 35.58
C GLN A 490 23.67 51.27 34.46
N MET A 491 23.17 51.57 33.25
CA MET A 491 23.85 52.09 32.04
C MET A 491 24.63 51.03 31.23
N ASP A 492 24.54 50.96 29.90
CA ASP A 492 24.57 52.07 28.96
C ASP A 492 23.95 51.75 27.59
N ARG A 493 23.50 52.79 26.89
CA ARG A 493 23.18 52.78 25.46
C ARG A 493 24.48 52.68 24.66
N SER A 494 24.50 51.90 23.58
CA SER A 494 24.94 52.30 22.23
C SER A 494 25.44 51.13 21.38
N SER A 495 24.89 51.05 20.15
CA SER A 495 25.52 50.69 18.87
C SER A 495 26.71 49.73 18.83
N LEU A 496 26.59 48.67 18.04
CA LEU A 496 27.58 48.08 17.12
C LEU A 496 26.75 47.21 16.13
N ALA A 497 26.63 47.65 14.86
CA ALA A 497 27.49 47.28 13.73
C ALA A 497 27.11 45.93 13.12
#